data_AF-A0A848BZA3-F1
#
_entry.id   AF-A0A848BZA3-F1
#
_cell.length_a   1.000
_cell.length_b   1.000
_cell.length_c   1.000
_cell.angle_alpha   90.00
_cell.angle_beta   90.00
_cell.angle_gamma   90.00
#
_symmetry.space_group_name_H-M   'P 1'
#
loop_
_entity.id
_entity.type
_entity.pdbx_description
1 polymer ?
#
loop_
_entity_poly.entity_id
_entity_poly.type
_entity_poly.pdbx_seq_one_letter_code
_entity_poly.pdbx_strand_id
1 'polypeptide(L)'
;MKKSLNELLELEKEELIFKMKNVYEKQKLTRIQGYIARALEIIFLLIFIFSGIGILYSIIFTLAVIYSIYRFLNPNGEDKDYYEKFELFAEGFENFKRYEKGELKVDIEEKGIKKLEKNLERHLPYLIEDNWSNKMLKISAFIPIVNIRADEMSMFRDTDGSFYRLFNGGLKTVGLKKFTNEELGIEK
;
A
#
# COMPACT_ATOMS: atom_id res chain seq x y z
N MET A 1 -17.30 -2.40 -1.32
CA MET A 1 -18.11 -3.47 -1.93
C MET A 1 -17.38 -4.77 -1.67
N LYS A 2 -18.03 -5.84 -1.19
CA LYS A 2 -17.38 -7.14 -1.07
C LYS A 2 -17.52 -7.83 -2.43
N LYS A 3 -16.40 -8.14 -3.08
CA LYS A 3 -16.37 -8.99 -4.27
C LYS A 3 -16.01 -10.40 -3.85
N SER A 4 -16.62 -11.37 -4.51
CA SER A 4 -16.24 -12.77 -4.31
C SER A 4 -14.86 -13.04 -4.91
N LEU A 5 -14.15 -14.04 -4.40
CA LEU A 5 -12.86 -14.43 -4.97
C LEU A 5 -12.97 -14.75 -6.47
N ASN A 6 -14.02 -15.44 -6.88
CA ASN A 6 -14.24 -15.82 -8.28
C ASN A 6 -14.28 -14.59 -9.20
N GLU A 7 -15.03 -13.54 -8.82
CA GLU A 7 -15.07 -12.29 -9.58
C GLU A 7 -13.70 -11.60 -9.66
N LEU A 8 -12.87 -11.72 -8.62
CA LEU A 8 -11.53 -11.12 -8.60
C LEU A 8 -10.56 -11.91 -9.49
N LEU A 9 -10.66 -13.24 -9.53
CA LEU A 9 -9.81 -14.10 -10.35
C LEU A 9 -10.12 -14.00 -11.85
N GLU A 10 -11.26 -13.43 -12.24
CA GLU A 10 -11.57 -13.11 -13.65
C GLU A 10 -10.72 -11.96 -14.21
N LEU A 11 -10.10 -11.13 -13.34
CA LEU A 11 -9.28 -10.01 -13.79
C LEU A 11 -8.04 -10.50 -14.54
N GLU A 12 -7.84 -9.92 -15.73
CA GLU A 12 -6.60 -10.10 -16.48
C GLU A 12 -5.45 -9.33 -15.83
N LYS A 13 -4.21 -9.78 -16.05
CA LYS A 13 -3.01 -9.20 -15.45
C LYS A 13 -2.89 -7.71 -15.78
N GLU A 14 -3.05 -7.36 -17.05
CA GLU A 14 -2.97 -5.99 -17.56
C GLU A 14 -4.07 -5.11 -16.98
N GLU A 15 -5.29 -5.67 -16.85
CA GLU A 15 -6.42 -4.97 -16.24
C GLU A 15 -6.18 -4.68 -14.76
N LEU A 16 -5.65 -5.66 -14.02
CA LEU A 16 -5.29 -5.52 -12.61
C LEU A 16 -4.24 -4.41 -12.41
N ILE A 17 -3.17 -4.43 -13.19
CA ILE A 17 -2.12 -3.41 -13.16
C ILE A 17 -2.71 -2.02 -13.44
N PHE A 18 -3.53 -1.91 -14.49
CA PHE A 18 -4.17 -0.65 -14.86
C PHE A 18 -5.06 -0.11 -13.73
N LYS A 19 -5.90 -0.95 -13.14
CA LYS A 19 -6.78 -0.58 -12.02
C LYS A 19 -5.98 -0.11 -10.80
N MET A 20 -4.92 -0.83 -10.43
CA MET A 20 -4.05 -0.45 -9.30
C MET A 20 -3.34 0.88 -9.54
N LYS A 21 -2.75 1.08 -10.73
CA LYS A 21 -2.11 2.36 -11.10
C LYS A 21 -3.12 3.51 -11.06
N ASN A 22 -4.32 3.31 -11.57
CA ASN A 22 -5.37 4.32 -11.58
C ASN A 22 -5.81 4.72 -10.15
N VAL A 23 -6.04 3.74 -9.26
CA VAL A 23 -6.40 4.02 -7.86
C VAL A 23 -5.25 4.71 -7.13
N TYR A 24 -4.01 4.25 -7.33
CA TYR A 24 -2.81 4.85 -6.76
C TYR A 24 -2.68 6.34 -7.17
N GLU A 25 -2.83 6.64 -8.46
CA GLU A 25 -2.78 8.01 -8.99
C GLU A 25 -3.89 8.90 -8.43
N LYS A 26 -5.13 8.39 -8.34
CA LYS A 26 -6.24 9.14 -7.76
C LYS A 26 -6.09 9.41 -6.26
N GLN A 27 -5.44 8.49 -5.56
CA GLN A 27 -5.23 8.59 -4.12
C GLN A 27 -4.19 9.67 -3.77
N LYS A 28 -3.19 9.89 -4.63
CA LYS A 28 -2.21 10.96 -4.46
C LYS A 28 -2.88 12.33 -4.31
N LEU A 29 -2.33 13.13 -3.41
CA LEU A 29 -2.69 14.55 -3.32
C LEU A 29 -2.24 15.28 -4.59
N THR A 30 -3.02 16.25 -5.05
CA THR A 30 -2.52 17.15 -6.09
C THR A 30 -1.32 17.93 -5.56
N ARG A 31 -0.49 18.50 -6.44
CA ARG A 31 0.70 19.25 -6.03
C ARG A 31 0.41 20.33 -4.96
N ILE A 32 -0.66 21.10 -5.16
CA ILE A 32 -1.08 22.15 -4.20
C ILE A 32 -1.54 21.53 -2.88
N GLN A 33 -2.37 20.47 -2.96
CA GLN A 33 -2.85 19.76 -1.78
C GLN A 33 -1.69 19.16 -0.96
N GLY A 34 -0.71 18.57 -1.64
CA GLY A 34 0.50 18.03 -1.02
C GLY A 34 1.29 19.12 -0.30
N TYR A 35 1.53 20.27 -0.93
CA TYR A 35 2.22 21.38 -0.26
C TYR A 35 1.47 21.86 0.98
N ILE A 36 0.14 22.00 0.92
CA ILE A 36 -0.67 22.41 2.07
C ILE A 36 -0.59 21.37 3.20
N ALA A 37 -0.83 20.10 2.88
CA ALA A 37 -0.81 19.01 3.86
C ALA A 37 0.54 18.88 4.58
N ARG A 38 1.63 18.94 3.82
CA ARG A 38 3.00 18.86 4.34
C ARG A 38 3.41 20.13 5.11
N ALA A 39 2.96 21.31 4.71
CA ALA A 39 3.20 22.55 5.47
C ALA A 39 2.49 22.51 6.83
N LEU A 40 1.23 22.06 6.87
CA LEU A 40 0.49 21.88 8.11
C LEU A 40 1.16 20.85 9.04
N GLU A 41 1.66 19.74 8.47
CA GLU A 41 2.44 18.72 9.18
C GLU A 41 3.70 19.33 9.83
N ILE A 42 4.49 20.09 9.06
CA ILE A 42 5.72 20.73 9.56
C ILE A 42 5.41 21.73 10.68
N ILE A 43 4.44 22.63 10.47
CA ILE A 43 4.06 23.63 11.48
C ILE A 43 3.65 22.94 12.77
N PHE A 44 2.85 21.88 12.67
CA PHE A 44 2.39 21.12 13.84
C PHE A 44 3.55 20.45 14.57
N LEU A 45 4.46 19.79 13.86
CA LEU A 45 5.65 19.16 14.46
C LEU A 45 6.56 20.17 15.17
N LEU A 46 6.73 21.38 14.60
CA LEU A 46 7.50 22.45 15.23
C LEU A 46 6.89 22.90 16.57
N ILE A 47 5.56 22.97 16.67
CA ILE A 47 4.88 23.27 17.95
C ILE A 47 5.29 22.26 19.03
N PHE A 48 5.34 20.96 18.70
CA PHE A 48 5.75 19.93 19.65
C PHE A 48 7.22 20.07 20.07
N ILE A 49 8.12 20.39 19.13
CA ILE A 49 9.54 20.60 19.42
C ILE A 49 9.72 21.76 20.41
N PHE A 50 9.02 22.88 20.20
CA PHE A 50 9.13 24.08 21.05
C PHE A 50 8.31 24.03 22.34
N SER A 51 7.42 23.05 22.51
CA SER A 51 6.57 22.91 23.71
C SER A 51 7.27 22.33 24.94
N GLY A 52 8.55 21.95 24.85
CA GLY A 52 9.33 21.50 26.00
C GLY A 52 9.02 20.07 26.48
N ILE A 53 8.49 19.19 25.61
CA ILE A 53 8.12 17.79 25.91
C ILE A 53 9.33 16.90 26.27
N GLY A 54 10.54 17.43 26.18
CA GLY A 54 11.79 16.76 26.58
C GLY A 54 12.66 16.40 25.38
N ILE A 55 13.97 16.31 25.63
CA ILE A 55 15.02 16.26 24.61
C ILE A 55 14.84 15.08 23.64
N LEU A 56 14.48 13.89 24.16
CA LEU A 56 14.29 12.69 23.34
C LEU A 56 13.14 12.85 22.34
N TYR A 57 12.02 13.44 22.77
CA TYR A 57 10.89 13.72 21.88
C TYR A 57 11.22 14.82 20.88
N SER A 58 11.94 15.87 21.28
CA SER A 58 12.40 16.92 20.37
C SER A 58 13.27 16.35 19.24
N ILE A 59 14.15 15.37 19.52
CA ILE A 59 14.97 14.71 18.49
C ILE A 59 14.08 13.94 17.49
N ILE A 60 13.13 13.14 17.99
CA ILE A 60 12.21 12.35 17.14
C ILE A 60 11.39 13.27 16.24
N PHE A 61 10.81 14.34 16.79
CA PHE A 61 10.03 15.29 16.00
C PHE A 61 10.88 16.09 15.02
N THR A 62 12.14 16.39 15.34
CA THR A 62 13.07 17.04 14.41
C THR A 62 13.35 16.14 13.20
N LEU A 63 13.60 14.85 13.43
CA LEU A 63 13.75 13.87 12.34
C LEU A 63 12.48 13.78 11.50
N ALA A 64 11.30 13.79 12.13
CA ALA A 64 10.03 13.83 11.42
C ALA A 64 9.91 15.08 10.53
N VAL A 65 10.25 16.29 11.03
CA VAL A 65 10.24 17.53 10.23
C VAL A 65 11.16 17.42 9.02
N ILE A 66 12.39 16.91 9.20
CA ILE A 66 13.35 16.73 8.10
C ILE A 66 12.74 15.81 7.03
N TYR A 67 12.12 14.70 7.46
CA TYR A 67 11.46 13.78 6.55
C TYR A 67 10.25 14.41 5.83
N SER A 68 9.43 15.20 6.53
CA SER A 68 8.30 15.94 5.91
C SER A 68 8.79 16.96 4.88
N ILE A 69 9.91 17.63 5.12
CA ILE A 69 10.55 18.53 4.15
C ILE A 69 11.07 17.74 2.93
N TYR A 70 11.70 16.58 3.14
CA TYR A 70 12.11 15.72 2.03
C TYR A 70 10.92 15.33 1.14
N ARG A 71 9.81 14.89 1.74
CA ARG A 71 8.57 14.57 1.00
C ARG A 71 7.96 15.78 0.31
N PHE A 72 8.09 16.97 0.91
CA PHE A 72 7.64 18.23 0.31
C PHE A 72 8.43 18.54 -0.97
N LEU A 73 9.74 18.29 -0.98
CA LEU A 73 10.62 18.54 -2.13
C LEU A 73 10.52 17.45 -3.20
N ASN A 74 10.21 16.21 -2.81
CA ASN A 74 10.17 15.05 -3.69
C ASN A 74 8.80 14.31 -3.65
N PRO A 75 7.70 14.94 -4.08
CA PRO A 75 6.35 14.41 -3.89
C PRO A 75 6.07 13.09 -4.64
N ASN A 76 6.77 12.83 -5.75
CA ASN A 76 6.55 11.66 -6.63
C ASN A 76 7.74 10.70 -6.65
N GLY A 77 8.70 10.84 -5.73
CA GLY A 77 9.98 10.12 -5.78
C GLY A 77 9.86 8.59 -5.75
N GLU A 78 8.77 8.07 -5.20
CA GLU A 78 8.56 6.63 -5.00
C GLU A 78 7.68 5.99 -6.09
N ASP A 79 7.15 6.76 -7.04
CA ASP A 79 6.14 6.26 -7.98
C ASP A 79 6.66 5.10 -8.85
N LYS A 80 7.91 5.20 -9.31
CA LYS A 80 8.54 4.16 -10.14
C LYS A 80 8.62 2.84 -9.37
N ASP A 81 9.08 2.88 -8.13
CA ASP A 81 9.23 1.70 -7.28
C ASP A 81 7.88 1.02 -7.02
N TYR A 82 6.80 1.81 -6.82
CA TYR A 82 5.47 1.24 -6.64
C TYR A 82 4.90 0.65 -7.93
N TYR A 83 5.21 1.21 -9.09
CA TYR A 83 4.82 0.62 -10.37
C TYR A 83 5.50 -0.73 -10.61
N GLU A 84 6.78 -0.84 -10.31
CA GLU A 84 7.50 -2.12 -10.37
C GLU A 84 6.90 -3.14 -9.37
N LYS A 85 6.54 -2.69 -8.16
CA LYS A 85 5.84 -3.54 -7.17
C LYS A 85 4.45 -3.99 -7.65
N PHE A 86 3.73 -3.18 -8.42
CA PHE A 86 2.43 -3.57 -8.99
C PHE A 86 2.58 -4.64 -10.07
N GLU A 87 3.63 -4.56 -10.88
CA GLU A 87 3.95 -5.63 -11.85
C GLU A 87 4.23 -6.96 -11.14
N LEU A 88 5.05 -6.94 -10.09
CA LEU A 88 5.33 -8.13 -9.27
C LEU A 88 4.08 -8.66 -8.57
N PHE A 89 3.22 -7.76 -8.07
CA PHE A 89 1.95 -8.13 -7.48
C PHE A 89 1.05 -8.85 -8.48
N ALA A 90 0.91 -8.30 -9.69
CA ALA A 90 0.08 -8.86 -10.74
C ALA A 90 0.64 -10.20 -11.26
N GLU A 91 1.96 -10.33 -11.33
CA GLU A 91 2.63 -11.61 -11.60
C GLU A 91 2.28 -12.66 -10.54
N GLY A 92 2.43 -12.33 -9.25
CA GLY A 92 2.07 -13.22 -8.15
C GLY A 92 0.57 -13.57 -8.16
N PHE A 93 -0.30 -12.62 -8.51
CA PHE A 93 -1.74 -12.85 -8.65
C PHE A 93 -2.07 -13.81 -9.81
N GLU A 94 -1.43 -13.66 -10.96
CA GLU A 94 -1.65 -14.54 -12.11
C GLU A 94 -1.16 -15.97 -11.82
N ASN A 95 -0.02 -16.13 -11.15
CA ASN A 95 0.45 -17.44 -10.72
C ASN A 95 -0.44 -18.06 -9.62
N PHE A 96 -1.02 -17.24 -8.74
CA PHE A 96 -2.05 -17.70 -7.80
C PHE A 96 -3.30 -18.21 -8.54
N LYS A 97 -3.77 -17.51 -9.59
CA LYS A 97 -4.85 -18.00 -10.46
C LYS A 97 -4.51 -19.34 -11.10
N ARG A 98 -3.29 -19.52 -11.58
CA ARG A 98 -2.81 -20.80 -12.16
C ARG A 98 -2.79 -21.92 -11.13
N TYR A 99 -2.40 -21.61 -9.89
CA TYR A 99 -2.50 -22.55 -8.77
C TYR A 99 -3.94 -22.98 -8.50
N GLU A 100 -4.89 -22.05 -8.42
CA GLU A 100 -6.33 -22.35 -8.21
C GLU A 100 -6.92 -23.23 -9.33
N LYS A 101 -6.41 -23.09 -10.56
CA LYS A 101 -6.77 -23.94 -11.71
C LYS A 101 -6.07 -25.30 -11.71
N GLY A 102 -5.14 -25.55 -10.78
CA GLY A 102 -4.33 -26.77 -10.71
C GLY A 102 -3.19 -26.85 -11.73
N GLU A 103 -2.89 -25.74 -12.42
CA GLU A 103 -1.82 -25.65 -13.43
C GLU A 103 -0.43 -25.46 -12.79
N LEU A 104 -0.39 -25.14 -11.50
CA LEU A 104 0.84 -24.85 -10.74
C LEU A 104 0.77 -25.52 -9.37
N LYS A 105 1.87 -26.12 -8.92
CA LYS A 105 2.00 -26.70 -7.58
C LYS A 105 2.91 -25.82 -6.72
N VAL A 106 2.42 -25.45 -5.55
CA VAL A 106 3.17 -24.72 -4.52
C VAL A 106 3.22 -25.50 -3.23
N ASP A 107 4.38 -25.50 -2.59
CA ASP A 107 4.56 -26.06 -1.25
C ASP A 107 4.18 -25.01 -0.18
N ILE A 108 2.88 -24.80 -0.05
CA ILE A 108 2.30 -23.86 0.91
C ILE A 108 1.18 -24.58 1.67
N GLU A 109 1.17 -24.44 3.00
CA GLU A 109 0.10 -25.00 3.82
C GLU A 109 -1.28 -24.53 3.36
N GLU A 110 -2.24 -25.45 3.25
CA GLU A 110 -3.63 -25.16 2.83
C GLU A 110 -4.29 -24.05 3.69
N LYS A 111 -3.94 -24.00 4.98
CA LYS A 111 -4.38 -22.95 5.89
C LYS A 111 -3.84 -21.56 5.51
N GLY A 112 -2.64 -21.49 4.96
CA GLY A 112 -2.04 -20.28 4.42
C GLY A 112 -2.78 -19.80 3.17
N ILE A 113 -3.12 -20.72 2.27
CA ILE A 113 -3.89 -20.48 1.05
C ILE A 113 -5.29 -19.94 1.35
N LYS A 114 -6.08 -20.63 2.19
CA LYS A 114 -7.43 -20.17 2.59
C LYS A 114 -7.43 -18.79 3.25
N LYS A 115 -6.33 -18.39 3.87
CA LYS A 115 -6.18 -17.05 4.43
C LYS A 115 -5.83 -16.02 3.37
N LEU A 116 -4.99 -16.37 2.39
CA LEU A 116 -4.69 -15.53 1.25
C LEU A 116 -5.96 -15.24 0.43
N GLU A 117 -6.77 -16.24 0.13
CA GLU A 117 -8.09 -16.10 -0.52
C GLU A 117 -8.96 -15.05 0.20
N LYS A 118 -9.16 -15.23 1.52
CA LYS A 118 -9.94 -14.30 2.35
C LYS A 118 -9.34 -12.89 2.37
N ASN A 119 -8.01 -12.81 2.36
CA ASN A 119 -7.33 -11.52 2.29
C ASN A 119 -7.54 -10.86 0.93
N LEU A 120 -7.50 -11.59 -0.18
CA LEU A 120 -7.78 -11.08 -1.51
C LEU A 120 -9.20 -10.49 -1.59
N GLU A 121 -10.21 -11.25 -1.18
CA GLU A 121 -11.60 -10.77 -1.12
C GLU A 121 -11.76 -9.50 -0.28
N ARG A 122 -11.02 -9.43 0.84
CA ARG A 122 -11.09 -8.31 1.77
C ARG A 122 -10.33 -7.09 1.28
N HIS A 123 -9.12 -7.26 0.78
CA HIS A 123 -8.14 -6.19 0.61
C HIS A 123 -7.96 -5.76 -0.85
N LEU A 124 -8.08 -6.67 -1.81
CA LEU A 124 -7.87 -6.35 -3.22
C LEU A 124 -8.85 -5.27 -3.72
N PRO A 125 -10.15 -5.30 -3.39
CA PRO A 125 -11.08 -4.24 -3.82
C PRO A 125 -10.62 -2.83 -3.42
N TYR A 126 -9.92 -2.68 -2.29
CA TYR A 126 -9.43 -1.38 -1.88
C TYR A 126 -8.32 -0.83 -2.79
N LEU A 127 -7.57 -1.73 -3.44
CA LEU A 127 -6.45 -1.39 -4.32
C LEU A 127 -6.87 -1.18 -5.77
N ILE A 128 -8.04 -1.68 -6.19
CA ILE A 128 -8.48 -1.67 -7.59
C ILE A 128 -9.75 -0.85 -7.85
N GLU A 129 -10.44 -0.42 -6.79
CA GLU A 129 -11.64 0.42 -6.89
C GLU A 129 -11.53 1.68 -6.02
N ASP A 130 -12.08 2.78 -6.55
CA ASP A 130 -12.36 3.97 -5.76
C ASP A 130 -13.38 3.62 -4.66
N ASN A 131 -12.97 3.80 -3.41
CA ASN A 131 -13.81 3.49 -2.27
C ASN A 131 -13.72 4.60 -1.21
N TRP A 132 -14.64 4.52 -0.24
CA TRP A 132 -14.73 5.50 0.84
C TRP A 132 -13.45 5.58 1.68
N SER A 133 -12.76 4.46 1.91
CA SER A 133 -11.51 4.44 2.67
C SER A 133 -10.42 5.27 1.98
N ASN A 134 -10.28 5.17 0.65
CA ASN A 134 -9.29 5.94 -0.12
C ASN A 134 -9.57 7.44 0.00
N LYS A 135 -10.86 7.82 -0.05
CA LYS A 135 -11.28 9.21 0.17
C LYS A 135 -10.95 9.68 1.59
N MET A 136 -11.21 8.85 2.60
CA MET A 136 -10.93 9.18 4.00
C MET A 136 -9.43 9.32 4.27
N LEU A 137 -8.59 8.44 3.70
CA LEU A 137 -7.12 8.56 3.80
C LEU A 137 -6.61 9.87 3.17
N LYS A 138 -7.19 10.25 2.03
CA LYS A 138 -6.87 11.52 1.38
C LYS A 138 -7.27 12.73 2.22
N ILE A 139 -8.41 12.66 2.90
CA ILE A 139 -8.87 13.72 3.82
C ILE A 139 -7.98 13.75 5.08
N SER A 140 -7.64 12.59 5.64
CA SER A 140 -6.84 12.53 6.86
C SER A 140 -5.41 13.01 6.68
N ALA A 141 -4.87 12.99 5.45
CA ALA A 141 -3.58 13.59 5.13
C ALA A 141 -3.53 15.11 5.44
N PHE A 142 -4.68 15.80 5.52
CA PHE A 142 -4.74 17.21 5.94
C PHE A 142 -4.82 17.40 7.46
N ILE A 143 -4.99 16.31 8.23
CA ILE A 143 -5.01 16.35 9.70
C ILE A 143 -3.59 16.03 10.18
N PRO A 144 -2.81 17.01 10.70
CA PRO A 144 -1.39 16.83 10.96
C PRO A 144 -1.06 15.63 11.86
N ILE A 145 -1.83 15.45 12.93
CA ILE A 145 -1.66 14.33 13.88
C ILE A 145 -1.82 12.97 13.18
N VAL A 146 -2.74 12.89 12.23
CA VAL A 146 -3.03 11.65 11.51
C VAL A 146 -1.99 11.44 10.40
N ASN A 147 -1.66 12.48 9.63
CA ASN A 147 -0.69 12.45 8.54
C ASN A 147 0.73 12.04 8.99
N ILE A 148 1.09 12.31 10.25
CA ILE A 148 2.36 11.82 10.84
C ILE A 148 2.38 10.28 10.92
N ARG A 149 1.23 9.64 11.12
CA ARG A 149 1.11 8.18 11.25
C ARG A 149 0.67 7.48 9.96
N ALA A 150 -0.26 8.08 9.25
CA ALA A 150 -0.86 7.52 8.05
C ALA A 150 -1.17 8.66 7.07
N ASP A 151 -0.43 8.69 5.96
CA ASP A 151 -0.66 9.66 4.90
C ASP A 151 -1.68 9.15 3.88
N GLU A 152 -1.91 9.91 2.82
CA GLU A 152 -2.86 9.52 1.79
C GLU A 152 -2.48 8.20 1.12
N MET A 153 -1.19 7.82 1.11
CA MET A 153 -0.67 6.63 0.42
C MET A 153 -0.51 5.42 1.34
N SER A 154 -0.84 5.53 2.63
CA SER A 154 -0.73 4.46 3.64
C SER A 154 -1.28 3.11 3.20
N MET A 155 -2.34 3.08 2.39
CA MET A 155 -2.92 1.83 1.91
C MET A 155 -1.98 1.02 1.00
N PHE A 156 -1.07 1.71 0.31
CA PHE A 156 -0.05 1.13 -0.56
C PHE A 156 1.32 1.01 0.12
N ARG A 157 1.65 1.95 1.01
CA ARG A 157 3.02 2.11 1.55
C ARG A 157 3.22 1.50 2.93
N ASP A 158 2.20 1.52 3.79
CA ASP A 158 2.36 1.09 5.18
C ASP A 158 2.37 -0.43 5.30
N THR A 159 3.03 -0.92 6.34
CA THR A 159 3.05 -2.34 6.72
C THR A 159 1.66 -2.87 7.06
N ASP A 160 0.77 -2.00 7.54
CA ASP A 160 -0.63 -2.33 7.78
C ASP A 160 -1.54 -2.07 6.57
N GLY A 161 -1.00 -1.51 5.48
CA GLY A 161 -1.72 -1.23 4.24
C GLY A 161 -2.20 -2.49 3.53
N SER A 162 -3.30 -2.36 2.77
CA SER A 162 -3.86 -3.47 1.98
C SER A 162 -2.85 -4.05 0.99
N PHE A 163 -2.01 -3.22 0.37
CA PHE A 163 -0.98 -3.70 -0.56
C PHE A 163 0.04 -4.58 0.15
N TYR A 164 0.63 -4.10 1.26
CA TYR A 164 1.62 -4.87 2.01
C TYR A 164 1.06 -6.20 2.51
N ARG A 165 -0.17 -6.19 3.06
CA ARG A 165 -0.84 -7.40 3.57
C ARG A 165 -1.10 -8.44 2.50
N LEU A 166 -1.45 -8.02 1.29
CA LEU A 166 -1.66 -8.94 0.17
C LEU A 166 -0.35 -9.42 -0.44
N PHE A 167 0.63 -8.53 -0.60
CA PHE A 167 1.88 -8.86 -1.28
C PHE A 167 2.84 -9.64 -0.37
N ASN A 168 3.16 -9.10 0.81
CA ASN A 168 4.11 -9.71 1.74
C ASN A 168 3.44 -10.69 2.72
N GLY A 169 2.14 -10.55 2.93
CA GLY A 169 1.45 -11.23 4.02
C GLY A 169 1.62 -10.49 5.36
N GLY A 170 1.01 -11.03 6.39
CA GLY A 170 1.22 -10.70 7.81
C GLY A 170 1.44 -11.95 8.67
N LEU A 171 1.28 -11.82 9.99
CA LEU A 171 1.54 -12.90 10.95
C LEU A 171 0.66 -14.13 10.63
N LYS A 172 1.31 -15.22 10.19
CA LYS A 172 0.68 -16.53 9.83
C LYS A 172 -0.21 -16.48 8.57
N THR A 173 0.01 -15.53 7.67
CA THR A 173 -0.69 -15.41 6.37
C THR A 173 0.34 -15.35 5.26
N VAL A 174 0.08 -16.08 4.18
CA VAL A 174 0.94 -16.08 3.00
C VAL A 174 0.54 -14.89 2.13
N GLY A 175 1.52 -14.21 1.54
CA GLY A 175 1.32 -13.14 0.57
C GLY A 175 1.58 -13.61 -0.86
N LEU A 176 1.08 -12.85 -1.84
CA LEU A 176 1.28 -13.10 -3.26
C LEU A 176 2.74 -13.09 -3.69
N LYS A 177 3.65 -12.49 -2.90
CA LYS A 177 5.08 -12.57 -3.15
C LYS A 177 5.55 -14.04 -3.28
N LYS A 178 4.98 -14.97 -2.51
CA LYS A 178 5.32 -16.41 -2.62
C LYS A 178 4.90 -17.07 -3.93
N PHE A 179 4.12 -16.37 -4.75
CA PHE A 179 3.69 -16.80 -6.07
C PHE A 179 4.42 -16.06 -7.19
N THR A 180 5.39 -15.19 -6.92
CA THR A 180 6.18 -14.59 -8.00
C THR A 180 7.06 -15.64 -8.66
N ASN A 181 7.41 -15.43 -9.93
CA ASN A 181 8.27 -16.33 -10.70
C ASN A 181 9.60 -16.57 -9.99
N GLU A 182 10.16 -15.52 -9.37
CA GLU A 182 11.39 -15.61 -8.57
C GLU A 182 11.27 -16.60 -7.42
N GLU A 183 10.21 -16.51 -6.61
CA GLU A 183 10.01 -17.38 -5.43
C GLU A 183 9.59 -18.80 -5.83
N LEU A 184 8.98 -18.95 -7.00
CA LEU A 184 8.59 -20.24 -7.58
C LEU A 184 9.71 -20.91 -8.40
N GLY A 185 10.84 -20.22 -8.63
CA GLY A 185 11.93 -20.72 -9.48
C GLY A 185 11.56 -20.88 -10.96
N ILE A 186 10.61 -20.08 -11.45
CA ILE A 186 10.20 -20.06 -12.86
C ILE A 186 11.12 -19.08 -13.61
N GLU A 187 12.00 -19.59 -14.46
CA GLU A 187 12.83 -18.74 -15.33
C GLU A 187 11.94 -18.00 -16.37
N LYS A 188 12.30 -16.74 -16.65
CA LYS A 188 11.59 -15.87 -17.60
C LYS A 188 11.88 -16.20 -19.06
#